data_AF-A0A0R0BS75-F1
#
_entry.id   AF-A0A0R0BS75-F1
#
_cell.length_a   1.000
_cell.length_b   1.000
_cell.length_c   1.000
_cell.angle_alpha   90.00
_cell.angle_beta   90.00
_cell.angle_gamma   90.00
#
_symmetry.space_group_name_H-M   'P 1'
#
loop_
_entity.id
_entity.type
_entity.pdbx_description
1 polymer ?
#
loop_
_entity_poly.entity_id
_entity_poly.type
_entity_poly.pdbx_seq_one_letter_code
_entity_poly.pdbx_strand_id
1 'polypeptide(L)'
;MVRSLRARWTGLMVAMLALIPAVVSASTAASKQQLQAWQQQYQQLPAAERQRIQAAWRQYQQLPLPQQQQLQRSFSGLDQLHRTGWRLGPRLGRHWPGLQPLFAYVDPVQREALLQLLHGLDEPSLQRLIRLAQRTAPEQRQVLRDTLLQQPAAHRAAWLRQQAGS
;
A
#
# COMPACT_ATOMS: atom_id res chain seq x y z
N MET A 1 29.26 -10.10 18.23
CA MET A 1 28.63 -10.96 17.18
C MET A 1 27.41 -10.23 16.60
N VAL A 2 27.49 -9.75 15.36
CA VAL A 2 26.48 -8.87 14.74
C VAL A 2 25.63 -9.67 13.72
N ARG A 3 25.03 -10.79 14.16
CA ARG A 3 24.31 -11.77 13.29
C ARG A 3 22.85 -11.96 13.70
N SER A 4 22.08 -10.87 13.72
CA SER A 4 20.60 -10.88 13.74
C SER A 4 19.95 -9.86 12.78
N LEU A 5 20.75 -9.02 12.12
CA LEU A 5 20.34 -7.82 11.36
C LEU A 5 19.72 -8.07 9.96
N ARG A 6 19.34 -9.30 9.60
CA ARG A 6 18.89 -9.61 8.22
C ARG A 6 17.67 -10.53 8.07
N ALA A 7 17.37 -11.40 9.04
CA ALA A 7 16.55 -12.59 8.73
C ALA A 7 15.03 -12.36 8.69
N ARG A 8 14.49 -11.43 9.50
CA ARG A 8 13.04 -11.19 9.60
C ARG A 8 12.77 -9.70 9.80
N TRP A 9 12.58 -8.99 8.69
CA TRP A 9 11.57 -7.95 8.49
C TRP A 9 10.82 -7.56 9.79
N THR A 10 11.38 -6.65 10.58
CA THR A 10 10.78 -6.19 11.84
C THR A 10 9.50 -5.43 11.51
N GLY A 11 8.40 -6.18 11.53
CA GLY A 11 7.30 -6.01 10.58
C GLY A 11 6.65 -4.64 10.62
N LEU A 12 6.06 -4.23 9.50
CA LEU A 12 5.42 -2.93 9.28
C LEU A 12 6.41 -1.75 9.23
N MET A 13 7.41 -1.72 10.13
CA MET A 13 8.47 -0.74 10.40
C MET A 13 8.04 0.73 10.54
N VAL A 14 7.26 1.23 9.58
CA VAL A 14 6.74 2.59 9.44
C VAL A 14 5.35 2.54 8.76
N ALA A 15 4.45 1.61 9.13
CA ALA A 15 3.08 1.60 8.57
C ALA A 15 2.29 2.93 8.70
N MET A 16 2.54 3.92 9.55
CA MET A 16 3.42 4.09 10.71
C MET A 16 4.64 5.05 10.71
N LEU A 17 4.50 6.19 10.06
CA LEU A 17 4.59 7.45 10.83
C LEU A 17 3.15 7.89 11.17
N ALA A 18 2.32 6.96 11.67
CA ALA A 18 0.93 6.67 11.25
C ALA A 18 0.27 7.68 10.28
N LEU A 19 0.96 7.90 9.15
CA LEU A 19 0.66 8.78 8.02
C LEU A 19 0.27 10.24 8.47
N ILE A 20 0.96 10.70 9.54
CA ILE A 20 0.93 11.98 10.26
C ILE A 20 1.24 13.23 9.38
N PRO A 21 0.56 14.36 9.66
CA PRO A 21 1.15 15.70 9.62
C PRO A 21 1.65 16.14 11.02
N ALA A 22 2.83 16.76 11.04
CA ALA A 22 3.58 17.25 12.20
C ALA A 22 4.34 16.21 13.06
N VAL A 23 5.65 16.07 12.76
CA VAL A 23 6.71 15.86 13.77
C VAL A 23 7.73 17.02 13.78
N VAL A 24 7.58 17.99 12.87
CA VAL A 24 8.17 19.33 13.02
C VAL A 24 7.05 20.31 13.31
N SER A 25 7.17 21.03 14.43
CA SER A 25 6.20 22.01 14.90
C SER A 25 6.04 23.16 13.90
N ALA A 26 4.85 23.28 13.30
CA ALA A 26 4.40 24.52 12.67
C ALA A 26 2.87 24.57 12.70
N SER A 27 2.31 25.48 13.51
CA SER A 27 0.87 25.73 13.62
C SER A 27 0.35 26.47 12.37
N THR A 28 0.16 25.73 11.27
CA THR A 28 -0.35 26.28 9.99
C THR A 28 -1.65 25.61 9.56
N ALA A 29 -2.49 26.33 8.82
CA ALA A 29 -3.73 25.77 8.28
C ALA A 29 -3.50 24.61 7.30
N ALA A 30 -2.39 24.65 6.54
CA ALA A 30 -1.98 23.60 5.62
C ALA A 30 -1.77 22.25 6.34
N SER A 31 -1.14 22.26 7.53
CA SER A 31 -0.96 21.04 8.35
C SER A 31 -2.31 20.44 8.81
N LYS A 32 -3.32 21.29 9.09
CA LYS A 32 -4.67 20.84 9.46
C LYS A 32 -5.43 20.23 8.27
N GLN A 33 -5.37 20.85 7.09
CA GLN A 33 -6.00 20.30 5.88
C GLN A 33 -5.37 18.96 5.47
N GLN A 34 -4.05 18.85 5.58
CA GLN A 34 -3.35 17.57 5.39
C GLN A 34 -3.82 16.52 6.40
N LEU A 35 -4.06 16.88 7.67
CA LEU A 35 -4.61 15.96 8.69
C LEU A 35 -6.02 15.48 8.36
N GLN A 36 -6.87 16.36 7.84
CA GLN A 36 -8.27 16.03 7.51
C GLN A 36 -8.37 15.11 6.29
N ALA A 37 -7.71 15.48 5.18
CA ALA A 37 -7.63 14.64 3.99
C ALA A 37 -6.98 13.28 4.30
N TRP A 38 -6.02 13.28 5.23
CA TRP A 38 -5.44 12.06 5.77
C TRP A 38 -6.44 11.20 6.56
N GLN A 39 -7.13 11.77 7.54
CA GLN A 39 -8.10 11.06 8.38
C GLN A 39 -9.21 10.42 7.53
N GLN A 40 -9.74 11.16 6.54
CA GLN A 40 -10.74 10.64 5.60
C GLN A 40 -10.24 9.39 4.87
N GLN A 41 -9.00 9.44 4.34
CA GLN A 41 -8.41 8.31 3.64
C GLN A 41 -8.10 7.13 4.58
N TYR A 42 -7.71 7.38 5.82
CA TYR A 42 -7.54 6.32 6.84
C TYR A 42 -8.87 5.64 7.18
N GLN A 43 -9.99 6.38 7.27
CA GLN A 43 -11.30 5.79 7.54
C GLN A 43 -11.83 4.93 6.39
N GLN A 44 -11.43 5.20 5.15
CA GLN A 44 -11.74 4.38 3.97
C GLN A 44 -10.97 3.04 3.95
N LEU A 45 -9.91 2.87 4.77
CA LEU A 45 -9.16 1.61 4.79
C LEU A 45 -9.95 0.48 5.47
N PRO A 46 -9.86 -0.77 4.95
CA PRO A 46 -10.45 -1.94 5.60
C PRO A 46 -10.03 -2.07 7.06
N ALA A 47 -10.92 -2.59 7.92
CA ALA A 47 -10.66 -2.72 9.35
C ALA A 47 -9.34 -3.47 9.67
N ALA A 48 -9.01 -4.51 8.90
CA ALA A 48 -7.76 -5.24 9.03
C ALA A 48 -6.50 -4.41 8.70
N GLU A 49 -6.57 -3.48 7.73
CA GLU A 49 -5.46 -2.56 7.44
C GLU A 49 -5.33 -1.50 8.55
N ARG A 50 -6.44 -0.96 9.06
CA ARG A 50 -6.46 -0.05 10.21
C ARG A 50 -5.85 -0.68 11.46
N GLN A 51 -6.22 -1.93 11.79
CA GLN A 51 -5.63 -2.71 12.88
C GLN A 51 -4.12 -2.94 12.70
N ARG A 52 -3.65 -3.22 11.47
CA ARG A 52 -2.21 -3.34 11.15
C ARG A 52 -1.46 -2.03 11.40
N ILE A 53 -2.03 -0.90 11.00
CA ILE A 53 -1.44 0.44 11.23
C ILE A 53 -1.37 0.74 12.74
N GLN A 54 -2.41 0.42 13.52
CA GLN A 54 -2.42 0.57 14.98
C GLN A 54 -1.45 -0.38 15.71
N ALA A 55 -1.30 -1.61 15.22
CA ALA A 55 -0.33 -2.58 15.76
C ALA A 55 1.10 -2.08 15.55
N ALA A 56 1.41 -1.59 14.34
CA ALA A 56 2.67 -0.90 14.08
C ALA A 56 2.83 0.32 15.01
N TRP A 57 1.78 1.16 15.17
CA TRP A 57 1.89 2.40 15.95
C TRP A 57 2.43 2.21 17.36
N ARG A 58 1.99 1.14 18.02
CA ARG A 58 2.49 0.75 19.35
C ARG A 58 3.95 0.28 19.33
N GLN A 59 4.41 -0.35 18.24
CA GLN A 59 5.78 -0.84 18.11
C GLN A 59 6.83 0.27 17.96
N TYR A 60 6.63 1.30 17.11
CA TYR A 60 7.65 2.37 17.04
C TYR A 60 7.62 3.33 18.22
N GLN A 61 6.49 3.49 18.93
CA GLN A 61 6.49 4.24 20.20
C GLN A 61 7.39 3.59 21.26
N GLN A 62 7.66 2.28 21.15
CA GLN A 62 8.61 1.55 22.01
C GLN A 62 10.07 1.62 21.51
N LEU A 63 10.35 2.17 20.33
CA LEU A 63 11.72 2.30 19.83
C LEU A 63 12.44 3.49 20.45
N PRO A 64 13.76 3.38 20.75
CA PRO A 64 14.58 4.51 21.16
C PRO A 64 14.55 5.66 20.14
N LEU A 65 14.62 6.91 20.62
CA LEU A 65 14.56 8.12 19.78
C LEU A 65 15.53 8.11 18.57
N PRO A 66 16.80 7.65 18.67
CA PRO A 66 17.68 7.56 17.50
C PRO A 66 17.16 6.61 16.40
N GLN A 67 16.48 5.53 16.79
CA GLN A 67 15.88 4.57 15.86
C GLN A 67 14.61 5.15 15.23
N GLN A 68 13.78 5.86 16.00
CA GLN A 68 12.65 6.62 15.47
C GLN A 68 13.09 7.67 14.43
N GLN A 69 14.14 8.44 14.72
CA GLN A 69 14.71 9.43 13.80
C GLN A 69 15.28 8.78 12.54
N GLN A 70 15.96 7.63 12.66
CA GLN A 70 16.48 6.91 11.49
C GLN A 70 15.34 6.46 10.56
N LEU A 71 14.24 5.95 11.13
CA LEU A 71 13.05 5.56 10.37
C LEU A 71 12.37 6.76 9.69
N GLN A 72 12.29 7.92 10.38
CA GLN A 72 11.80 9.17 9.79
C GLN A 72 12.64 9.59 8.57
N ARG A 73 13.98 9.58 8.69
CA ARG A 73 14.90 9.91 7.59
C ARG A 73 14.72 8.96 6.40
N SER A 74 14.71 7.65 6.67
CA SER A 74 14.49 6.62 5.64
C SER A 74 13.15 6.80 4.91
N PHE A 75 12.08 7.19 5.61
CA PHE A 75 10.80 7.52 4.99
C PHE A 75 10.83 8.80 4.16
N SER A 76 11.48 9.86 4.67
CA SER A 76 11.58 11.14 3.96
C SER A 76 12.34 11.04 2.64
N GLY A 77 13.34 10.15 2.59
CA GLY A 77 14.13 9.83 1.40
C GLY A 77 13.45 8.89 0.40
N LEU A 78 12.20 8.44 0.64
CA LEU A 78 11.45 7.69 -0.36
C LEU A 78 10.87 8.61 -1.44
N ASP A 79 10.93 8.15 -2.69
CA ASP A 79 10.31 8.84 -3.82
C ASP A 79 8.81 9.04 -3.64
N GLN A 80 8.29 10.11 -4.27
CA GLN A 80 6.87 10.46 -4.20
C GLN A 80 5.93 9.33 -4.66
N LEU A 81 6.35 8.50 -5.63
CA LEU A 81 5.60 7.32 -6.05
C LEU A 81 5.39 6.33 -4.90
N HIS A 82 6.48 5.96 -4.22
CA HIS A 82 6.45 5.06 -3.07
C HIS A 82 5.62 5.65 -1.92
N ARG A 83 5.84 6.93 -1.58
CA ARG A 83 5.07 7.64 -0.53
C ARG A 83 3.57 7.68 -0.84
N THR A 84 3.19 7.83 -2.11
CA THR A 84 1.78 7.81 -2.54
C THR A 84 1.16 6.42 -2.39
N GLY A 85 1.89 5.36 -2.75
CA GLY A 85 1.43 3.97 -2.61
C GLY A 85 1.04 3.59 -1.18
N TRP A 86 1.80 4.04 -0.18
CA TRP A 86 1.49 3.76 1.24
C TRP A 86 0.14 4.33 1.72
N ARG A 87 -0.44 5.31 1.02
CA ARG A 87 -1.78 5.82 1.30
C ARG A 87 -2.90 4.81 1.00
N LEU A 88 -2.58 3.69 0.35
CA LEU A 88 -3.47 2.55 0.07
C LEU A 88 -3.40 1.45 1.14
N GLY A 89 -2.77 1.73 2.28
CA GLY A 89 -2.56 0.76 3.36
C GLY A 89 -1.30 -0.10 3.17
N PRO A 90 -0.72 -0.61 4.27
CA PRO A 90 0.60 -1.25 4.26
C PRO A 90 0.71 -2.50 3.37
N ARG A 91 -0.36 -3.27 3.12
CA ARG A 91 -0.28 -4.44 2.25
C ARG A 91 -0.14 -4.06 0.76
N LEU A 92 -0.82 -3.02 0.32
CA LEU A 92 -0.78 -2.56 -1.08
C LEU A 92 0.39 -1.61 -1.33
N GLY A 93 0.72 -0.74 -0.37
CA GLY A 93 1.77 0.27 -0.53
C GLY A 93 3.16 -0.30 -0.84
N ARG A 94 3.55 -1.40 -0.18
CA ARG A 94 4.81 -2.13 -0.46
C ARG A 94 4.91 -2.66 -1.90
N HIS A 95 3.77 -2.87 -2.55
CA HIS A 95 3.66 -3.45 -3.89
C HIS A 95 3.31 -2.40 -4.95
N TRP A 96 3.14 -1.14 -4.55
CA TRP A 96 2.65 -0.09 -5.41
C TRP A 96 3.44 0.10 -6.72
N PRO A 97 4.79 0.01 -6.76
CA PRO A 97 5.54 0.11 -8.02
C PRO A 97 5.14 -0.96 -9.05
N GLY A 98 4.80 -2.18 -8.59
CA GLY A 98 4.32 -3.27 -9.45
C GLY A 98 2.83 -3.19 -9.80
N LEU A 99 2.04 -2.46 -9.00
CA LEU A 99 0.61 -2.24 -9.24
C LEU A 99 0.32 -0.98 -10.07
N GLN A 100 1.19 0.03 -10.04
CA GLN A 100 1.02 1.30 -10.74
C GLN A 100 0.67 1.17 -12.23
N PRO A 101 1.21 0.20 -13.02
CA PRO A 101 0.82 0.00 -14.41
C PRO A 101 -0.68 -0.26 -14.60
N LEU A 102 -1.36 -0.87 -13.62
CA LEU A 102 -2.82 -1.08 -13.65
C LEU A 102 -3.60 0.21 -13.38
N PHE A 103 -3.00 1.25 -12.82
CA PHE A 103 -3.68 2.52 -12.50
C PHE A 103 -3.42 3.62 -13.53
N ALA A 104 -2.69 3.33 -14.61
CA ALA A 104 -2.55 4.25 -15.74
C ALA A 104 -3.88 4.38 -16.50
N TYR A 105 -4.33 5.62 -16.68
CA TYR A 105 -5.57 6.00 -17.39
C TYR A 105 -6.83 5.27 -16.90
N VAL A 106 -7.05 5.26 -15.59
CA VAL A 106 -8.26 4.70 -14.95
C VAL A 106 -9.13 5.83 -14.42
N ASP A 107 -10.43 5.81 -14.73
CA ASP A 107 -11.39 6.77 -14.19
C ASP A 107 -11.61 6.58 -12.68
N PRO A 108 -12.19 7.57 -11.96
CA PRO A 108 -12.36 7.49 -10.51
C PRO A 108 -13.18 6.27 -10.03
N VAL A 109 -14.22 5.86 -10.76
CA VAL A 109 -15.13 4.78 -10.35
C VAL A 109 -14.46 3.43 -10.55
N GLN A 110 -13.86 3.19 -11.72
CA GLN A 110 -13.08 1.97 -11.95
C GLN A 110 -11.89 1.88 -10.98
N ARG A 111 -11.26 3.02 -10.65
CA ARG A 111 -10.16 3.08 -9.68
C ARG A 111 -10.58 2.65 -8.27
N GLU A 112 -11.75 3.07 -7.81
CA GLU A 112 -12.29 2.64 -6.50
C GLU A 112 -12.61 1.15 -6.49
N ALA A 113 -13.29 0.64 -7.52
CA ALA A 113 -13.59 -0.78 -7.66
C ALA A 113 -12.32 -1.64 -7.68
N LEU A 114 -11.28 -1.19 -8.39
CA LEU A 114 -9.98 -1.87 -8.44
C LEU A 114 -9.27 -1.85 -7.07
N LEU A 115 -9.32 -0.76 -6.32
CA LEU A 115 -8.77 -0.70 -4.95
C LEU A 115 -9.51 -1.65 -4.00
N GLN A 116 -10.83 -1.69 -4.03
CA GLN A 116 -11.63 -2.65 -3.26
C GLN A 116 -11.26 -4.10 -3.61
N LEU A 117 -11.09 -4.41 -4.89
CA LEU A 117 -10.65 -5.72 -5.36
C LEU A 117 -9.26 -6.09 -4.80
N LEU A 118 -8.28 -5.18 -4.89
CA LEU A 118 -6.93 -5.39 -4.35
C LEU A 118 -6.92 -5.58 -2.84
N HIS A 119 -7.84 -4.93 -2.10
CA HIS A 119 -8.05 -5.17 -0.67
C HIS A 119 -8.66 -6.56 -0.39
N GLY A 120 -9.43 -7.13 -1.31
CA GLY A 120 -9.95 -8.50 -1.22
C GLY A 120 -8.95 -9.62 -1.55
N LEU A 121 -7.87 -9.34 -2.28
CA LEU A 121 -6.89 -10.38 -2.65
C LEU A 121 -6.02 -10.85 -1.48
N ASP A 122 -5.67 -12.14 -1.48
CA ASP A 122 -4.62 -12.70 -0.65
C ASP A 122 -3.22 -12.38 -1.24
N GLU A 123 -2.17 -12.56 -0.44
CA GLU A 123 -0.81 -12.20 -0.85
C GLU A 123 -0.33 -13.01 -2.09
N PRO A 124 -0.55 -14.34 -2.19
CA PRO A 124 -0.21 -15.09 -3.40
C PRO A 124 -0.93 -14.59 -4.67
N SER A 125 -2.19 -14.20 -4.60
CA SER A 125 -2.91 -13.67 -5.77
C SER A 125 -2.43 -12.27 -6.14
N LEU A 126 -2.15 -11.42 -5.14
CA LEU A 126 -1.59 -10.09 -5.38
C LEU A 126 -0.23 -10.15 -6.07
N GLN A 127 0.65 -11.07 -5.66
CA GLN A 127 1.94 -11.34 -6.33
C GLN A 127 1.79 -11.83 -7.79
N ARG A 128 0.77 -12.65 -8.08
CA ARG A 128 0.47 -13.07 -9.46
C ARG A 128 -0.03 -11.90 -10.30
N LEU A 129 -0.91 -11.07 -9.76
CA LEU A 129 -1.45 -9.89 -10.44
C LEU A 129 -0.35 -8.87 -10.78
N ILE A 130 0.64 -8.67 -9.90
CA ILE A 130 1.79 -7.80 -10.18
C ILE A 130 2.59 -8.32 -11.38
N ARG A 131 2.93 -9.61 -11.41
CA ARG A 131 3.64 -10.22 -12.56
C ARG A 131 2.82 -10.16 -13.84
N LEU A 132 1.50 -10.36 -13.75
CA LEU A 132 0.58 -10.23 -14.88
C LEU A 132 0.58 -8.78 -15.42
N ALA A 133 0.43 -7.78 -14.55
CA ALA A 133 0.45 -6.37 -14.92
C ALA A 133 1.77 -5.93 -15.58
N GLN A 134 2.90 -6.50 -15.17
CA GLN A 134 4.22 -6.23 -15.72
C GLN A 134 4.41 -6.81 -17.13
N ARG A 135 3.86 -8.00 -17.42
CA ARG A 135 3.94 -8.61 -18.76
C ARG A 135 2.85 -8.13 -19.73
N THR A 136 1.75 -7.55 -19.23
CA THR A 136 0.67 -7.02 -20.05
C THR A 136 1.05 -5.67 -20.68
N ALA A 137 1.06 -5.65 -22.01
CA ALA A 137 1.33 -4.46 -22.82
C ALA A 137 0.33 -3.32 -22.50
N PRO A 138 0.73 -2.03 -22.55
CA PRO A 138 -0.09 -0.91 -22.10
C PRO A 138 -1.54 -0.92 -22.60
N GLU A 139 -1.73 -1.19 -23.90
CA GLU A 139 -3.00 -1.26 -24.61
C GLU A 139 -3.90 -2.42 -24.14
N GLN A 140 -3.32 -3.51 -23.64
CA GLN A 140 -4.05 -4.66 -23.10
C GLN A 140 -4.46 -4.48 -21.62
N ARG A 141 -3.95 -3.46 -20.92
CA ARG A 141 -4.20 -3.28 -19.47
C ARG A 141 -5.65 -2.94 -19.16
N GLN A 142 -6.37 -2.28 -20.08
CA GLN A 142 -7.81 -2.05 -19.91
C GLN A 142 -8.57 -3.38 -19.88
N VAL A 143 -8.33 -4.24 -20.88
CA VAL A 143 -8.95 -5.59 -20.95
C VAL A 143 -8.61 -6.42 -19.70
N LEU A 144 -7.35 -6.35 -19.22
CA LEU A 144 -6.95 -6.99 -17.96
C LEU A 144 -7.75 -6.46 -16.75
N ARG A 145 -7.91 -5.14 -16.62
CA ARG A 145 -8.72 -4.54 -15.53
C ARG A 145 -10.17 -5.01 -15.59
N ASP A 146 -10.80 -4.90 -16.75
CA ASP A 146 -12.22 -5.20 -16.93
C ASP A 146 -12.51 -6.69 -16.70
N THR A 147 -11.66 -7.58 -17.24
CA THR A 147 -11.77 -9.02 -17.02
C THR A 147 -11.62 -9.38 -15.54
N LEU A 148 -10.68 -8.74 -14.83
CA LEU A 148 -10.44 -8.95 -13.40
C LEU A 148 -11.59 -8.45 -12.52
N LEU A 149 -12.19 -7.31 -12.86
CA LEU A 149 -13.34 -6.73 -12.15
C LEU A 149 -14.60 -7.59 -12.34
N GLN A 150 -14.80 -8.15 -13.53
CA GLN A 150 -15.89 -9.09 -13.84
C GLN A 150 -15.77 -10.43 -13.07
N GLN A 151 -14.58 -10.82 -12.60
CA GLN A 151 -14.44 -12.07 -11.84
C GLN A 151 -15.15 -11.96 -10.48
N PRO A 152 -16.04 -12.93 -10.12
CA PRO A 152 -16.58 -13.06 -8.77
C PRO A 152 -15.47 -13.17 -7.73
N ALA A 153 -15.67 -12.57 -6.55
CA ALA A 153 -14.64 -12.49 -5.51
C ALA A 153 -14.03 -13.87 -5.15
N ALA A 154 -14.85 -14.91 -5.08
CA ALA A 154 -14.43 -16.28 -4.81
C ALA A 154 -13.55 -16.90 -5.93
N HIS A 155 -13.72 -16.47 -7.19
CA HIS A 155 -13.06 -17.05 -8.35
C HIS A 155 -11.76 -16.32 -8.75
N ARG A 156 -11.58 -15.05 -8.34
CA ARG A 156 -10.39 -14.22 -8.67
C ARG A 156 -9.05 -14.92 -8.43
N ALA A 157 -8.91 -15.62 -7.30
CA ALA A 157 -7.68 -16.33 -6.96
C ALA A 157 -7.42 -17.55 -7.87
N ALA A 158 -8.47 -18.21 -8.37
CA ALA A 158 -8.35 -19.31 -9.33
C ALA A 158 -8.04 -18.78 -10.74
N TRP A 159 -8.74 -17.73 -11.18
CA TRP A 159 -8.48 -17.05 -12.45
C TRP A 159 -7.04 -16.52 -12.53
N LEU A 160 -6.54 -15.85 -11.47
CA LEU A 160 -5.14 -15.40 -11.40
C LEU A 160 -4.11 -16.54 -11.39
N ARG A 161 -4.48 -17.76 -10.98
CA ARG A 161 -3.62 -18.95 -11.13
C ARG A 161 -3.58 -19.44 -12.56
N GLN A 162 -4.73 -19.51 -13.24
CA GLN A 162 -4.82 -19.92 -14.64
C GLN A 162 -4.02 -18.97 -15.54
N GLN A 163 -4.25 -17.66 -15.41
CA GLN A 163 -3.51 -16.65 -16.17
C GLN A 163 -2.00 -16.73 -15.95
N ALA A 164 -1.53 -17.02 -14.72
CA ALA A 164 -0.10 -17.14 -14.44
C ALA A 164 0.54 -18.48 -14.88
N GLY A 165 -0.25 -19.44 -15.35
CA GLY A 165 0.21 -20.73 -15.89
C GLY A 165 0.22 -20.81 -17.41
N SER A 166 -0.33 -19.78 -18.09
CA SER A 166 -0.22 -19.52 -19.54
C SER A 166 0.76 -18.39 -19.81
#